data_AF-A0A9W7Y3Y8-F1
#
_entry.id   AF-A0A9W7Y3Y8-F1
#
_cell.length_a   1.000
_cell.length_b   1.000
_cell.length_c   1.000
_cell.angle_alpha   90.00
_cell.angle_beta   90.00
_cell.angle_gamma   90.00
#
_symmetry.space_group_name_H-M   'P 1'
#
loop_
_entity.id
_entity.type
_entity.pdbx_description
1 polymer ?
#
loop_
_entity_poly.entity_id
_entity_poly.type
_entity_poly.pdbx_seq_one_letter_code
_entity_poly.pdbx_strand_id
1 'polypeptide(L)'
;MAGKLDPSSPPERVRAELWSLFIATLLRVDKDAASPPRRRVLHWILLNAETKEELDMALTLTLHWRKNTFPITQATTHIWAQACVRTNYPDIFVTMLMDRWKYRQLPVVQTIAYFIRFLGGEAASAYAKSTESGDDMAIRGDQLLDDIFRVFALLPYYDVAQGASAYGALVEACCEINTEEAWRRALVASEEVLSCDPPQITLEALKALENRSRERGETEMADRYQSLATRADIKPTRKSEATFDKKGNLVPDKE
;
A
#
# COMPACT_ATOMS: atom_id res chain seq x y z
N MET A 1 -8.37 -4.57 28.78
CA MET A 1 -9.61 -3.94 28.31
C MET A 1 -10.48 -3.73 29.54
N ALA A 2 -10.57 -2.51 30.08
CA ALA A 2 -11.47 -2.19 31.18
C ALA A 2 -12.66 -1.40 30.58
N GLY A 3 -13.89 -1.89 30.80
CA GLY A 3 -15.12 -1.64 30.00
C GLY A 3 -15.77 -0.24 30.09
N LYS A 4 -16.94 0.03 29.48
CA LYS A 4 -17.71 -0.67 28.42
C LYS A 4 -18.01 0.35 27.29
N LEU A 5 -17.62 0.06 26.04
CA LEU A 5 -18.32 0.59 24.86
C LEU A 5 -19.43 -0.42 24.59
N ASP A 6 -20.69 -0.01 24.68
CA ASP A 6 -21.81 -0.91 24.39
C ASP A 6 -22.99 -0.17 23.72
N PRO A 7 -23.00 -0.13 22.39
CA PRO A 7 -24.28 0.12 21.69
C PRO A 7 -24.50 -0.79 20.49
N SER A 8 -24.96 -2.05 20.64
CA SER A 8 -25.08 -2.89 21.82
C SER A 8 -24.26 -4.20 21.69
N SER A 9 -22.94 -4.01 21.56
CA SER A 9 -21.84 -5.00 21.70
C SER A 9 -21.47 -5.90 20.51
N PRO A 10 -20.69 -5.36 19.56
CA PRO A 10 -19.90 -6.19 18.66
C PRO A 10 -18.55 -5.57 18.22
N PRO A 11 -17.49 -6.21 18.67
CA PRO A 11 -16.57 -7.16 18.04
C PRO A 11 -17.29 -8.51 17.76
N GLU A 12 -16.83 -9.53 17.07
CA GLU A 12 -15.56 -9.94 16.52
C GLU A 12 -16.00 -10.62 15.21
N ARG A 13 -16.17 -9.97 14.06
CA ARG A 13 -15.19 -9.42 13.13
C ARG A 13 -15.90 -8.50 12.13
N VAL A 14 -15.90 -7.19 12.32
CA VAL A 14 -17.23 -6.59 12.49
C VAL A 14 -17.59 -5.65 11.37
N ARG A 15 -18.87 -5.73 11.00
CA ARG A 15 -19.72 -4.67 10.49
C ARG A 15 -20.92 -4.48 11.45
N ALA A 16 -21.23 -3.25 11.88
CA ALA A 16 -22.48 -2.91 12.58
C ALA A 16 -23.82 -3.08 11.92
N GLU A 17 -24.17 -2.37 10.87
CA GLU A 17 -23.41 -1.62 9.87
C GLU A 17 -22.29 -0.65 10.36
N LEU A 18 -21.06 -1.18 10.22
CA LEU A 18 -19.68 -0.96 10.73
C LEU A 18 -19.35 -0.27 12.08
N TRP A 19 -19.01 -1.02 13.15
CA TRP A 19 -19.69 -0.90 14.47
C TRP A 19 -20.28 0.45 14.93
N SER A 20 -21.17 1.07 14.16
CA SER A 20 -22.50 1.63 14.53
C SER A 20 -23.06 2.72 13.62
N LEU A 21 -22.32 3.53 12.86
CA LEU A 21 -20.94 3.53 12.37
C LEU A 21 -19.86 4.05 13.36
N PHE A 22 -19.05 3.13 13.89
CA PHE A 22 -18.06 3.15 15.00
C PHE A 22 -18.33 4.01 16.26
N ILE A 23 -19.24 3.51 17.08
CA ILE A 23 -20.17 4.23 17.97
C ILE A 23 -20.52 5.66 17.58
N ALA A 24 -21.26 5.78 16.47
CA ALA A 24 -21.57 6.96 15.67
C ALA A 24 -20.41 7.95 15.75
N THR A 25 -19.24 7.40 15.43
CA THR A 25 -17.94 8.04 15.48
C THR A 25 -17.66 8.67 16.84
N LEU A 26 -17.66 7.77 17.81
CA LEU A 26 -17.53 7.97 19.25
C LEU A 26 -18.28 9.21 19.76
N LEU A 27 -19.59 9.19 19.46
CA LEU A 27 -20.66 10.11 19.88
C LEU A 27 -20.30 11.60 19.90
N ARG A 28 -19.62 12.06 18.85
CA ARG A 28 -19.40 13.48 18.51
C ARG A 28 -19.14 14.38 19.73
N VAL A 29 -18.16 13.97 20.54
CA VAL A 29 -17.46 14.78 21.54
C VAL A 29 -18.30 15.09 22.80
N ASP A 30 -18.47 14.11 23.69
CA ASP A 30 -19.05 14.30 25.03
C ASP A 30 -18.26 15.35 25.84
N LYS A 31 -18.94 16.30 26.51
CA LYS A 31 -18.52 17.71 26.74
C LYS A 31 -17.30 17.99 27.64
N ASP A 32 -16.67 16.98 28.25
CA ASP A 32 -15.54 17.16 29.19
C ASP A 32 -14.38 16.14 28.95
N ALA A 33 -14.27 15.52 27.78
CA ALA A 33 -13.52 14.28 27.59
C ALA A 33 -11.98 14.36 27.78
N ALA A 34 -11.52 13.97 28.97
CA ALA A 34 -10.14 13.53 29.25
C ALA A 34 -9.81 12.10 28.74
N SER A 35 -10.63 11.52 27.86
CA SER A 35 -10.48 10.13 27.41
C SER A 35 -9.89 10.04 25.99
N PRO A 36 -8.76 9.34 25.77
CA PRO A 36 -8.09 9.28 24.48
C PRO A 36 -8.87 8.48 23.41
N PRO A 37 -8.67 8.78 22.11
CA PRO A 37 -9.36 8.09 21.01
C PRO A 37 -9.04 6.60 21.02
N ARG A 38 -10.09 5.77 20.86
CA ARG A 38 -10.00 4.30 20.91
C ARG A 38 -9.49 3.71 19.58
N ARG A 39 -8.35 4.21 19.10
CA ARG A 39 -7.72 3.84 17.82
C ARG A 39 -7.55 2.33 17.66
N ARG A 40 -7.22 1.60 18.73
CA ARG A 40 -7.09 0.13 18.69
C ARG A 40 -8.36 -0.57 18.20
N VAL A 41 -9.53 -0.01 18.48
CA VAL A 41 -10.80 -0.59 18.03
C VAL A 41 -11.07 -0.23 16.57
N LEU A 42 -10.69 0.98 16.11
CA LEU A 42 -10.70 1.29 14.67
C LEU A 42 -9.80 0.32 13.89
N HIS A 43 -8.58 0.10 14.38
CA HIS A 43 -7.64 -0.87 13.81
C HIS A 43 -8.26 -2.27 13.75
N TRP A 44 -8.86 -2.71 14.85
CA TRP A 44 -9.56 -3.98 14.90
C TRP A 44 -10.67 -4.08 13.85
N ILE A 45 -11.51 -3.06 13.70
CA ILE A 45 -12.59 -3.03 12.71
C ILE A 45 -12.04 -3.20 11.29
N LEU A 46 -11.01 -2.43 10.93
CA LEU A 46 -10.41 -2.50 9.59
C LEU A 46 -9.75 -3.86 9.31
N LEU A 47 -9.06 -4.43 10.30
CA LEU A 47 -8.46 -5.76 10.18
C LEU A 47 -9.48 -6.87 10.00
N ASN A 48 -10.73 -6.61 10.37
CA ASN A 48 -11.82 -7.58 10.33
C ASN A 48 -12.88 -7.27 9.26
N ALA A 49 -12.63 -6.30 8.38
CA ALA A 49 -13.43 -6.12 7.17
C ALA A 49 -13.05 -7.19 6.13
N GLU A 50 -14.01 -7.97 5.69
CA GLU A 50 -13.90 -9.10 4.78
C GLU A 50 -14.60 -8.84 3.42
N THR A 51 -15.51 -7.86 3.32
CA THR A 51 -16.21 -7.52 2.06
C THR A 51 -15.92 -6.12 1.50
N LYS A 52 -16.25 -5.89 0.23
CA LYS A 52 -16.12 -4.56 -0.41
C LYS A 52 -17.03 -3.54 0.25
N GLU A 53 -18.26 -3.95 0.53
CA GLU A 53 -19.26 -3.12 1.16
C GLU A 53 -18.88 -2.78 2.61
N GLU A 54 -18.17 -3.66 3.31
CA GLU A 54 -17.55 -3.36 4.61
C GLU A 54 -16.53 -2.24 4.51
N LEU A 55 -15.69 -2.27 3.46
CA LEU A 55 -14.70 -1.23 3.22
C LEU A 55 -15.34 0.09 2.80
N ASP A 56 -16.41 0.09 2.00
CA ASP A 56 -17.15 1.31 1.66
C ASP A 56 -17.70 2.01 2.93
N MET A 57 -18.17 1.22 3.89
CA MET A 57 -18.61 1.78 5.16
C MET A 57 -17.44 2.19 6.04
N ALA A 58 -16.31 1.48 5.99
CA ALA A 58 -15.09 1.87 6.71
C ALA A 58 -14.53 3.19 6.17
N LEU A 59 -14.69 3.42 4.87
CA LEU A 59 -14.33 4.67 4.22
C LEU A 59 -15.19 5.80 4.78
N THR A 60 -16.51 5.58 4.83
CA THR A 60 -17.46 6.52 5.45
C THR A 60 -17.14 6.80 6.91
N LEU A 61 -16.78 5.76 7.68
CA LEU A 61 -16.32 5.91 9.06
C LEU A 61 -15.07 6.78 9.14
N THR A 62 -14.09 6.54 8.28
CA THR A 62 -12.83 7.32 8.26
C THR A 62 -13.12 8.80 8.00
N LEU A 63 -14.08 9.11 7.12
CA LEU A 63 -14.52 10.49 6.91
C LEU A 63 -15.07 11.12 8.18
N HIS A 64 -15.94 10.42 8.91
CA HIS A 64 -16.46 10.93 10.18
C HIS A 64 -15.35 11.06 11.23
N TRP A 65 -14.45 10.08 11.31
CA TRP A 65 -13.29 10.10 12.21
C TRP A 65 -12.46 11.36 11.99
N ARG A 66 -12.19 11.68 10.73
CA ARG A 66 -11.46 12.88 10.32
C ARG A 66 -12.21 14.18 10.60
N LYS A 67 -13.53 14.21 10.36
CA LYS A 67 -14.38 15.36 10.71
C LYS A 67 -14.36 15.67 12.21
N ASN A 68 -14.28 14.65 13.06
CA ASN A 68 -14.13 14.79 14.51
C ASN A 68 -12.67 15.03 14.95
N THR A 69 -11.76 15.34 14.02
CA THR A 69 -10.33 15.61 14.24
C THR A 69 -9.52 14.47 14.87
N PHE A 70 -10.08 13.27 14.96
CA PHE A 70 -9.36 12.14 15.53
C PHE A 70 -8.15 11.76 14.67
N PRO A 71 -7.01 11.38 15.30
CA PRO A 71 -5.78 11.13 14.57
C PRO A 71 -5.88 9.85 13.74
N ILE A 72 -5.34 9.92 12.52
CA ILE A 72 -4.93 8.76 11.74
C ILE A 72 -3.42 8.63 11.95
N THR A 73 -2.93 7.41 12.13
CA THR A 73 -1.49 7.14 12.31
C THR A 73 -0.98 6.28 11.19
N GLN A 74 0.34 6.14 11.09
CA GLN A 74 0.99 5.29 10.09
C GLN A 74 0.48 3.84 10.17
N ALA A 75 0.32 3.31 11.39
CA ALA A 75 -0.32 2.01 11.60
C ALA A 75 -1.75 1.93 11.04
N THR A 76 -2.56 3.00 11.19
CA THR A 76 -3.93 3.00 10.63
C THR A 76 -3.91 2.93 9.11
N THR A 77 -3.01 3.67 8.46
CA THR A 77 -2.86 3.66 7.02
C THR A 77 -2.35 2.31 6.51
N HIS A 78 -1.41 1.68 7.23
CA HIS A 78 -0.94 0.34 6.89
C HIS A 78 -2.06 -0.70 6.97
N ILE A 79 -2.88 -0.65 8.03
CA ILE A 79 -4.02 -1.54 8.20
C ILE A 79 -5.07 -1.34 7.09
N TRP A 80 -5.27 -0.11 6.63
CA TRP A 80 -6.12 0.18 5.47
C TRP A 80 -5.61 -0.50 4.20
N ALA A 81 -4.31 -0.40 3.93
CA ALA A 81 -3.70 -1.10 2.81
C ALA A 81 -3.94 -2.62 2.92
N GLN A 82 -3.65 -3.22 4.09
CA GLN A 82 -3.89 -4.65 4.33
C GLN A 82 -5.34 -5.07 4.13
N ALA A 83 -6.30 -4.24 4.55
CA ALA A 83 -7.72 -4.52 4.38
C ALA A 83 -8.10 -4.52 2.89
N CYS A 84 -7.70 -3.50 2.13
CA CYS A 84 -7.94 -3.42 0.69
C CYS A 84 -7.29 -4.56 -0.10
N VAL A 85 -6.07 -4.97 0.28
CA VAL A 85 -5.40 -6.14 -0.31
C VAL A 85 -6.20 -7.41 -0.05
N ARG A 86 -6.58 -7.66 1.21
CA ARG A 86 -7.31 -8.87 1.61
C ARG A 86 -8.65 -9.03 0.89
N THR A 87 -9.38 -7.94 0.68
CA THR A 87 -10.70 -7.95 0.02
C THR A 87 -10.62 -7.81 -1.50
N ASN A 88 -9.42 -7.74 -2.07
CA ASN A 88 -9.17 -7.36 -3.45
C ASN A 88 -9.99 -6.14 -3.91
N TYR A 89 -9.83 -5.02 -3.18
CA TYR A 89 -10.53 -3.77 -3.48
C TYR A 89 -9.59 -2.56 -3.34
N PRO A 90 -8.64 -2.40 -4.28
CA PRO A 90 -7.60 -1.37 -4.22
C PRO A 90 -8.12 0.07 -4.33
N ASP A 91 -9.18 0.29 -5.11
CA ASP A 91 -9.62 1.62 -5.56
C ASP A 91 -9.92 2.57 -4.39
N ILE A 92 -10.46 2.03 -3.29
CA ILE A 92 -10.71 2.78 -2.05
C ILE A 92 -9.41 3.35 -1.50
N PHE A 93 -8.36 2.54 -1.38
CA PHE A 93 -7.11 2.99 -0.78
C PHE A 93 -6.38 4.00 -1.66
N VAL A 94 -6.41 3.80 -2.99
CA VAL A 94 -5.90 4.80 -3.96
C VAL A 94 -6.63 6.14 -3.76
N THR A 95 -7.96 6.11 -3.70
CA THR A 95 -8.79 7.30 -3.45
C THR A 95 -8.41 7.99 -2.13
N MET A 96 -8.19 7.21 -1.08
CA MET A 96 -7.82 7.73 0.24
C MET A 96 -6.43 8.39 0.24
N LEU A 97 -5.48 7.83 -0.51
CA LEU A 97 -4.15 8.38 -0.66
C LEU A 97 -4.14 9.66 -1.51
N MET A 98 -4.93 9.71 -2.58
CA MET A 98 -5.02 10.89 -3.44
C MET A 98 -5.64 12.09 -2.71
N ASP A 99 -6.67 11.85 -1.89
CA ASP A 99 -7.33 12.91 -1.14
C ASP A 99 -6.78 13.01 0.30
N ARG A 100 -5.50 13.42 0.40
CA ARG A 100 -4.79 13.66 1.67
C ARG A 100 -5.58 14.59 2.59
N TRP A 101 -6.25 15.60 2.03
CA TRP A 101 -6.99 16.59 2.83
C TRP A 101 -8.19 15.97 3.54
N LYS A 102 -8.96 15.15 2.82
CA LYS A 102 -10.17 14.51 3.33
C LYS A 102 -9.88 13.34 4.27
N TYR A 103 -8.95 12.46 3.91
CA TYR A 103 -8.71 11.22 4.66
C TYR A 103 -7.51 11.26 5.61
N ARG A 104 -6.55 12.18 5.38
CA ARG A 104 -5.30 12.33 6.12
C ARG A 104 -4.59 11.00 6.43
N GLN A 105 -4.46 10.17 5.39
CA GLN A 105 -3.60 9.01 5.49
C GLN A 105 -2.16 9.45 5.82
N LEU A 106 -1.41 8.60 6.52
CA LEU A 106 0.00 8.82 6.84
C LEU A 106 0.78 7.60 6.37
N PRO A 107 0.89 7.37 5.06
CA PRO A 107 1.63 6.23 4.57
C PRO A 107 3.10 6.32 4.98
N VAL A 108 3.73 5.16 5.12
CA VAL A 108 5.19 5.02 5.18
C VAL A 108 5.66 4.26 3.96
N VAL A 109 6.96 4.32 3.66
CA VAL A 109 7.53 3.67 2.48
C VAL A 109 7.17 2.19 2.40
N GLN A 110 7.19 1.46 3.51
CA GLN A 110 6.82 0.05 3.57
C GLN A 110 5.35 -0.18 3.21
N THR A 111 4.45 0.74 3.58
CA THR A 111 3.02 0.64 3.25
C THR A 111 2.78 0.87 1.76
N ILE A 112 3.43 1.88 1.19
CA ILE A 112 3.34 2.18 -0.24
C ILE A 112 3.95 1.05 -1.07
N ALA A 113 5.15 0.59 -0.70
CA ALA A 113 5.83 -0.51 -1.36
C ALA A 113 5.03 -1.82 -1.29
N TYR A 114 4.39 -2.11 -0.16
CA TYR A 114 3.47 -3.24 -0.02
C TYR A 114 2.28 -3.13 -0.98
N PHE A 115 1.65 -1.96 -1.02
CA PHE A 115 0.45 -1.75 -1.83
C PHE A 115 0.76 -1.71 -3.35
N ILE A 116 1.90 -1.14 -3.75
CA ILE A 116 2.36 -1.14 -5.14
C ILE A 116 2.54 -2.57 -5.67
N ARG A 117 3.19 -3.45 -4.88
CA ARG A 117 3.36 -4.86 -5.29
C ARG A 117 2.02 -5.56 -5.47
N PHE A 118 1.07 -5.31 -4.58
CA PHE A 118 -0.29 -5.83 -4.72
C PHE A 118 -0.96 -5.37 -6.03
N LEU A 119 -0.89 -4.07 -6.33
CA LEU A 119 -1.42 -3.55 -7.60
C LEU A 119 -0.74 -4.19 -8.82
N GLY A 120 0.57 -4.45 -8.73
CA GLY A 120 1.34 -5.17 -9.76
C GLY A 120 0.78 -6.57 -10.04
N GLY A 121 0.59 -7.37 -8.99
CA GLY A 121 -0.01 -8.70 -9.10
C GLY A 121 -1.44 -8.68 -9.64
N GLU A 122 -2.27 -7.71 -9.22
CA GLU A 122 -3.63 -7.56 -9.76
C GLU A 122 -3.63 -7.13 -11.24
N ALA A 123 -2.72 -6.23 -11.64
CA ALA A 123 -2.56 -5.84 -13.03
C ALA A 123 -2.10 -7.02 -13.89
N ALA A 124 -1.12 -7.80 -13.44
CA ALA A 124 -0.68 -9.02 -14.10
C ALA A 124 -1.84 -10.03 -14.25
N SER A 125 -2.64 -10.23 -13.19
CA SER A 125 -3.82 -11.08 -13.23
C SER A 125 -4.87 -10.58 -14.22
N ALA A 126 -5.06 -9.26 -14.32
CA ALA A 126 -6.00 -8.66 -15.26
C ALA A 126 -5.57 -8.91 -16.72
N TYR A 127 -4.31 -8.67 -17.08
CA TYR A 127 -3.82 -8.99 -18.44
C TYR A 127 -3.85 -10.49 -18.74
N ALA A 128 -3.55 -11.34 -17.75
CA ALA A 128 -3.66 -12.79 -17.94
C ALA A 128 -5.11 -13.22 -18.26
N LYS A 129 -6.11 -12.54 -17.69
CA LYS A 129 -7.54 -12.80 -17.98
C LYS A 129 -8.02 -12.13 -19.27
N SER A 130 -7.38 -11.06 -19.74
CA SER A 130 -7.82 -10.37 -20.95
C SER A 130 -7.65 -11.20 -22.22
N THR A 131 -6.70 -12.14 -22.21
CA THR A 131 -6.55 -13.13 -23.29
C THR A 131 -7.75 -14.07 -23.41
N GLU A 132 -8.52 -14.25 -22.32
CA GLU A 132 -9.68 -15.15 -22.24
C GLU A 132 -11.02 -14.39 -22.28
N SER A 133 -11.08 -13.20 -21.67
CA SER A 133 -12.32 -12.48 -21.34
C SER A 133 -12.54 -11.18 -22.12
N GLY A 134 -11.65 -10.83 -23.04
CA GLY A 134 -11.75 -9.63 -23.88
C GLY A 134 -11.10 -8.36 -23.30
N ASP A 135 -11.30 -7.24 -24.00
CA ASP A 135 -10.56 -5.99 -23.81
C ASP A 135 -10.77 -5.30 -22.46
N ASP A 136 -11.91 -5.52 -21.79
CA ASP A 136 -12.24 -4.88 -20.51
C ASP A 136 -11.20 -5.19 -19.41
N MET A 137 -10.66 -6.40 -19.40
CA MET A 137 -9.61 -6.79 -18.45
C MET A 137 -8.26 -6.16 -18.79
N ALA A 138 -7.96 -5.93 -20.06
CA ALA A 138 -6.75 -5.21 -20.47
C ALA A 138 -6.83 -3.73 -20.03
N ILE A 139 -8.00 -3.11 -20.21
CA ILE A 139 -8.27 -1.75 -19.72
C ILE A 139 -8.08 -1.67 -18.20
N ARG A 140 -8.56 -2.67 -17.45
CA ARG A 140 -8.31 -2.73 -16.00
C ARG A 140 -6.83 -2.90 -15.67
N GLY A 141 -6.10 -3.71 -16.43
CA GLY A 141 -4.64 -3.85 -16.31
C GLY A 141 -3.92 -2.52 -16.49
N ASP A 142 -4.27 -1.76 -17.54
CA ASP A 142 -3.70 -0.43 -17.81
C ASP A 142 -4.01 0.56 -16.67
N GLN A 143 -5.25 0.56 -16.16
CA GLN A 143 -5.64 1.42 -15.03
C GLN A 143 -4.85 1.10 -13.77
N LEU A 144 -4.65 -0.19 -13.46
CA LEU A 144 -3.87 -0.61 -12.29
C LEU A 144 -2.39 -0.26 -12.46
N LEU A 145 -1.84 -0.38 -13.68
CA LEU A 145 -0.49 0.08 -13.99
C LEU A 145 -0.36 1.60 -13.74
N ASP A 146 -1.32 2.41 -14.18
CA ASP A 146 -1.31 3.84 -13.90
C ASP A 146 -1.45 4.16 -12.41
N ASP A 147 -2.27 3.40 -11.68
CA ASP A 147 -2.43 3.55 -10.24
C ASP A 147 -1.15 3.23 -9.46
N ILE A 148 -0.34 2.26 -9.91
CA ILE A 148 0.99 1.98 -9.34
C ILE A 148 1.87 3.24 -9.36
N PHE A 149 1.97 3.90 -10.52
CA PHE A 149 2.78 5.11 -10.67
C PHE A 149 2.18 6.29 -9.91
N ARG A 150 0.85 6.40 -9.90
CA ARG A 150 0.15 7.43 -9.13
C ARG A 150 0.43 7.28 -7.64
N VAL A 151 0.31 6.07 -7.09
CA VAL A 151 0.59 5.77 -5.67
C VAL A 151 2.06 6.03 -5.34
N PHE A 152 2.99 5.66 -6.23
CA PHE A 152 4.41 5.96 -6.07
C PHE A 152 4.68 7.47 -6.02
N ALA A 153 4.07 8.24 -6.92
CA ALA A 153 4.22 9.70 -7.00
C ALA A 153 3.65 10.45 -5.79
N LEU A 154 2.83 9.79 -4.95
CA LEU A 154 2.32 10.38 -3.72
C LEU A 154 3.36 10.41 -2.59
N LEU A 155 4.47 9.67 -2.68
CA LEU A 155 5.50 9.65 -1.61
C LEU A 155 6.02 11.05 -1.26
N PRO A 156 6.51 11.87 -2.21
CA PRO A 156 6.90 13.26 -1.91
C PRO A 156 5.73 14.11 -1.40
N TYR A 157 4.51 13.86 -1.91
CA TYR A 157 3.32 14.57 -1.44
C TYR A 157 2.97 14.27 0.02
N TYR A 158 3.46 13.16 0.59
CA TYR A 158 3.33 12.79 2.00
C TYR A 158 4.60 13.08 2.82
N ASP A 159 5.58 13.79 2.26
CA ASP A 159 6.87 14.05 2.89
C ASP A 159 7.63 12.74 3.21
N VAL A 160 7.42 11.70 2.40
CA VAL A 160 8.09 10.40 2.50
C VAL A 160 9.12 10.28 1.38
N ALA A 161 10.37 9.96 1.73
CA ALA A 161 11.42 9.78 0.75
C ALA A 161 11.16 8.57 -0.16
N GLN A 162 11.39 8.75 -1.46
CA GLN A 162 11.40 7.67 -2.45
C GLN A 162 12.73 6.93 -2.39
N GLY A 163 12.91 6.13 -1.33
CA GLY A 163 14.12 5.33 -1.15
C GLY A 163 14.14 4.05 -1.98
N ALA A 164 15.20 3.25 -1.83
CA ALA A 164 15.39 1.99 -2.54
C ALA A 164 14.19 1.03 -2.45
N SER A 165 13.53 0.96 -1.29
CA SER A 165 12.34 0.12 -1.10
C SER A 165 11.14 0.56 -1.97
N ALA A 166 10.96 1.87 -2.19
CA ALA A 166 9.87 2.40 -2.99
C ALA A 166 10.07 2.10 -4.48
N TYR A 167 11.25 2.46 -5.00
CA TYR A 167 11.59 2.19 -6.40
C TYR A 167 11.72 0.70 -6.68
N GLY A 168 12.25 -0.07 -5.73
CA GLY A 168 12.29 -1.53 -5.83
C GLY A 168 10.91 -2.12 -6.01
N ALA A 169 9.93 -1.72 -5.19
CA ALA A 169 8.54 -2.15 -5.35
C ALA A 169 7.93 -1.75 -6.70
N LEU A 170 8.21 -0.52 -7.17
CA LEU A 170 7.74 -0.04 -8.47
C LEU A 170 8.28 -0.90 -9.63
N VAL A 171 9.58 -1.17 -9.62
CA VAL A 171 10.25 -1.99 -10.63
C VAL A 171 9.75 -3.44 -10.58
N GLU A 172 9.69 -4.04 -9.37
CA GLU A 172 9.17 -5.40 -9.17
C GLU A 172 7.76 -5.54 -9.75
N ALA A 173 6.85 -4.61 -9.41
CA ALA A 173 5.48 -4.62 -9.90
C ALA A 173 5.39 -4.49 -11.44
N CYS A 174 6.22 -3.64 -12.05
CA CYS A 174 6.24 -3.48 -13.50
C CYS A 174 6.79 -4.74 -14.22
N CYS A 175 7.81 -5.38 -13.65
CA CYS A 175 8.33 -6.64 -14.19
C CYS A 175 7.29 -7.77 -14.11
N GLU A 176 6.49 -7.81 -13.05
CA GLU A 176 5.42 -8.80 -12.85
C GLU A 176 4.28 -8.68 -13.88
N ILE A 177 3.92 -7.46 -14.28
CA ILE A 177 2.82 -7.19 -15.23
C ILE A 177 3.05 -7.77 -16.63
N ASN A 178 4.31 -7.94 -17.06
CA ASN A 178 4.64 -8.60 -18.33
C ASN A 178 4.00 -7.96 -19.58
N THR A 179 3.91 -6.62 -19.62
CA THR A 179 3.53 -5.88 -20.85
C THR A 179 4.67 -5.00 -21.34
N GLU A 180 4.66 -4.60 -22.61
CA GLU A 180 5.69 -3.71 -23.18
C GLU A 180 5.71 -2.36 -22.46
N GLU A 181 4.55 -1.80 -22.14
CA GLU A 181 4.46 -0.52 -21.45
C GLU A 181 4.98 -0.62 -20.01
N ALA A 182 4.62 -1.68 -19.27
CA ALA A 182 5.16 -1.91 -17.93
C ALA A 182 6.68 -2.11 -17.98
N TRP A 183 7.20 -2.86 -18.96
CA TRP A 183 8.64 -3.04 -19.16
C TRP A 183 9.36 -1.71 -19.42
N ARG A 184 8.84 -0.91 -20.36
CA ARG A 184 9.37 0.42 -20.67
C ARG A 184 9.44 1.29 -19.41
N ARG A 185 8.39 1.32 -18.60
CA ARG A 185 8.37 2.11 -17.35
C ARG A 185 9.31 1.54 -16.28
N ALA A 186 9.48 0.22 -16.19
CA ALA A 186 10.44 -0.42 -15.30
C ALA A 186 11.88 0.01 -15.62
N LEU A 187 12.24 0.07 -16.90
CA LEU A 187 13.56 0.50 -17.37
C LEU A 187 13.83 1.96 -17.01
N VAL A 188 12.88 2.86 -17.29
CA VAL A 188 13.03 4.28 -16.94
C VAL A 188 13.23 4.45 -15.43
N ALA A 189 12.40 3.79 -14.62
CA ALA A 189 12.50 3.88 -13.17
C ALA A 189 13.82 3.27 -12.64
N SER A 190 14.29 2.17 -13.21
CA SER A 190 15.53 1.51 -12.79
C SER A 190 16.77 2.34 -13.15
N GLU A 191 16.80 2.94 -14.34
CA GLU A 191 17.88 3.82 -14.78
C GLU A 191 18.01 5.06 -13.89
N GLU A 192 16.88 5.67 -13.51
CA GLU A 192 16.84 6.80 -12.59
C GLU A 192 17.54 6.45 -11.26
N VAL A 193 17.19 5.34 -10.63
CA VAL A 193 17.78 4.97 -9.33
C VAL A 193 19.17 4.38 -9.38
N LEU A 194 19.55 3.77 -10.51
CA LEU A 194 20.91 3.30 -10.74
C LEU A 194 21.89 4.47 -10.94
N SER A 195 21.39 5.65 -11.30
CA SER A 195 22.18 6.88 -11.42
C SER A 195 22.47 7.56 -10.07
N CYS A 196 21.76 7.18 -8.99
CA CYS A 196 22.01 7.66 -7.64
C CYS A 196 23.29 7.05 -7.04
N ASP A 197 23.95 7.80 -6.14
CA ASP A 197 25.10 7.32 -5.36
C ASP A 197 24.81 7.44 -3.85
N PRO A 198 24.61 6.32 -3.12
CA PRO A 198 24.56 4.95 -3.61
C PRO A 198 23.28 4.64 -4.42
N PRO A 199 23.29 3.60 -5.28
CA PRO A 199 22.12 3.20 -6.04
C PRO A 199 20.90 2.92 -5.16
N GLN A 200 19.74 3.46 -5.54
CA GLN A 200 18.50 3.32 -4.77
C GLN A 200 17.60 2.22 -5.34
N ILE A 201 18.14 1.00 -5.45
CA ILE A 201 17.42 -0.17 -5.95
C ILE A 201 17.60 -1.36 -5.02
N THR A 202 16.57 -2.19 -4.90
CA THR A 202 16.65 -3.42 -4.11
C THR A 202 17.28 -4.56 -4.91
N LEU A 203 17.86 -5.52 -4.22
CA LEU A 203 18.33 -6.77 -4.84
C LEU A 203 17.19 -7.51 -5.54
N GLU A 204 16.00 -7.50 -4.94
CA GLU A 204 14.80 -8.14 -5.47
C GLU A 204 14.38 -7.51 -6.81
N ALA A 205 14.42 -6.18 -6.93
CA ALA A 205 14.13 -5.48 -8.17
C ALA A 205 15.17 -5.78 -9.27
N LEU A 206 16.46 -5.84 -8.91
CA LEU A 206 17.50 -6.25 -9.88
C LEU A 206 17.30 -7.66 -10.39
N LYS A 207 16.91 -8.60 -9.52
CA LYS A 207 16.58 -9.97 -9.92
C LYS A 207 15.32 -10.03 -10.79
N ALA A 208 14.32 -9.18 -10.51
CA ALA A 208 13.13 -9.08 -11.35
C ALA A 208 13.49 -8.58 -12.75
N LEU A 209 14.33 -7.55 -12.86
CA LEU A 209 14.85 -7.03 -14.13
C LEU A 209 15.70 -8.08 -14.87
N GLU A 210 16.61 -8.76 -14.18
CA GLU A 210 17.43 -9.85 -14.73
C GLU A 210 16.56 -10.96 -15.34
N ASN A 211 15.61 -11.48 -14.56
CA ASN A 211 14.71 -12.54 -15.02
C ASN A 211 13.91 -12.08 -16.24
N ARG A 212 13.36 -10.87 -16.18
CA ARG A 212 12.54 -10.31 -17.24
C ARG A 212 13.34 -10.08 -18.53
N SER A 213 14.57 -9.56 -18.43
CA SER A 213 15.47 -9.45 -19.58
C SER A 213 15.77 -10.82 -20.20
N ARG A 214 15.99 -11.87 -19.39
CA ARG A 214 16.20 -13.24 -19.91
C ARG A 214 14.98 -13.79 -20.65
N GLU A 215 13.78 -13.62 -20.10
CA GLU A 215 12.53 -14.05 -20.74
C GLU A 215 12.33 -13.40 -22.12
N ARG A 216 12.83 -12.17 -22.29
CA ARG A 216 12.78 -11.41 -23.55
C ARG A 216 13.95 -11.71 -24.49
N GLY A 217 14.92 -12.51 -24.07
CA GLY A 217 16.14 -12.79 -24.84
C GLY A 217 17.17 -11.65 -24.85
N GLU A 218 17.05 -10.69 -23.92
CA GLU A 218 17.93 -9.52 -23.78
C GLU A 218 19.16 -9.87 -22.90
N THR A 219 20.03 -10.77 -23.38
CA THR A 219 21.13 -11.36 -22.58
C THR A 219 22.08 -10.32 -21.98
N GLU A 220 22.50 -9.33 -22.77
CA GLU A 220 23.42 -8.27 -22.29
C GLU A 220 22.81 -7.48 -21.11
N MET A 221 21.52 -7.21 -21.19
CA MET A 221 20.81 -6.49 -20.13
C MET A 221 20.65 -7.35 -18.88
N ALA A 222 20.33 -8.64 -19.05
CA ALA A 222 20.27 -9.59 -17.94
C ALA A 222 21.61 -9.70 -17.21
N ASP A 223 22.71 -9.83 -17.94
CA ASP A 223 24.07 -9.95 -17.39
C ASP A 223 24.48 -8.66 -16.64
N ARG A 224 24.07 -7.48 -17.15
CA ARG A 224 24.24 -6.20 -16.45
C ARG A 224 23.53 -6.21 -15.10
N TYR A 225 22.26 -6.60 -15.04
CA TYR A 225 21.52 -6.62 -13.77
C TYR A 225 22.03 -7.69 -12.81
N GLN A 226 22.44 -8.86 -13.30
CA GLN A 226 23.09 -9.89 -12.50
C GLN A 226 24.40 -9.37 -11.88
N SER A 227 25.22 -8.69 -12.67
CA SER A 227 26.47 -8.08 -12.20
C SER A 227 26.19 -7.04 -11.11
N LEU A 228 25.19 -6.18 -11.28
CA LEU A 228 24.77 -5.21 -10.26
C LEU A 228 24.28 -5.91 -8.98
N ALA A 229 23.50 -6.98 -9.10
CA ALA A 229 22.95 -7.73 -7.97
C ALA A 229 24.03 -8.41 -7.10
N THR A 230 25.24 -8.63 -7.63
CA THR A 230 26.37 -9.20 -6.89
C THR A 230 27.23 -8.17 -6.17
N ARG A 231 26.95 -6.87 -6.33
CA ARG A 231 27.70 -5.81 -5.65
C ARG A 231 27.41 -5.80 -4.15
N ALA A 232 28.45 -5.59 -3.35
CA ALA A 232 28.36 -5.61 -1.89
C ALA A 232 27.60 -4.42 -1.26
N ASP A 233 27.44 -3.32 -2.00
CA ASP A 233 26.69 -2.14 -1.58
C ASP A 233 25.17 -2.30 -1.72
N ILE A 234 24.72 -3.30 -2.50
CA ILE A 234 23.30 -3.59 -2.68
C ILE A 234 22.89 -4.69 -1.70
N LYS A 235 22.29 -4.27 -0.58
CA LYS A 235 21.82 -5.20 0.45
C LYS A 235 20.43 -5.75 0.10
N PRO A 236 20.15 -7.03 0.40
CA PRO A 236 18.79 -7.55 0.39
C PRO A 236 17.90 -6.66 1.26
N THR A 237 16.84 -6.11 0.68
CA THR A 237 15.94 -5.20 1.41
C THR A 237 14.63 -5.92 1.73
N ARG A 238 14.69 -7.18 2.17
CA ARG A 238 13.56 -7.81 2.85
C ARG A 238 13.52 -7.35 4.30
N LYS A 239 13.28 -6.05 4.52
CA LYS A 239 12.82 -5.60 5.83
C LYS A 239 11.35 -5.99 5.94
N SER A 240 11.20 -7.16 6.57
CA SER A 240 9.97 -7.85 6.92
C SER A 240 9.08 -6.94 7.74
N GLU A 241 7.93 -6.57 7.17
CA GLU A 241 6.77 -6.00 7.86
C GLU A 241 7.00 -4.68 8.63
N ALA A 242 6.19 -3.68 8.33
CA ALA A 242 6.22 -2.42 9.06
C ALA A 242 5.89 -2.69 10.54
N THR A 243 6.85 -2.46 11.43
CA THR A 243 6.64 -2.59 12.88
C THR A 243 6.27 -1.23 13.47
N PHE A 244 5.20 -1.18 14.26
CA PHE A 244 4.69 0.06 14.83
C PHE A 244 4.75 0.07 16.35
N ASP A 245 5.08 1.23 16.93
CA ASP A 245 5.09 1.44 18.37
C ASP A 245 3.66 1.49 18.94
N LYS A 246 3.53 1.61 20.26
CA LYS A 246 2.21 1.75 20.92
C LYS A 246 1.45 3.01 20.48
N LYS A 247 2.14 4.03 19.97
CA LYS A 247 1.59 5.27 19.41
C LYS A 247 1.24 5.15 17.93
N GLY A 248 1.49 4.01 17.28
CA GLY A 248 1.18 3.76 15.88
C GLY A 248 2.15 4.43 14.91
N ASN A 249 3.32 4.84 15.40
CA ASN A 249 4.42 5.34 14.59
C ASN A 249 5.32 4.18 14.20
N LEU A 250 5.92 4.25 13.02
CA LEU A 250 6.92 3.30 12.57
C LEU A 250 8.07 3.27 13.58
N VAL A 251 8.43 2.06 14.03
CA VAL A 251 9.65 1.84 14.81
C VAL A 251 10.79 1.85 13.80
N PRO A 252 11.75 2.78 13.89
CA PRO A 252 12.93 2.73 13.04
C PRO A 252 13.63 1.40 13.31
N ASP A 253 14.05 0.73 12.26
CA ASP A 253 14.88 -0.45 12.44
C ASP A 253 16.13 -0.04 13.23
N LYS A 254 16.51 -0.88 14.20
CA LYS A 254 17.84 -0.75 14.79
C LYS A 254 18.83 -1.13 13.70
N GLU A 255 19.55 -0.13 13.19
CA GLU A 255 20.70 -0.33 12.31
C GLU A 255 21.80 -1.14 12.99
#